data_AF-A0A6N6KAM7-F1
#
_entry.id   AF-A0A6N6KAM7-F1
#
_cell.length_a   1.000
_cell.length_b   1.000
_cell.length_c   1.000
_cell.angle_alpha   90.00
_cell.angle_beta   90.00
_cell.angle_gamma   90.00
#
_symmetry.space_group_name_H-M   'P 1'
#
loop_
_entity.id
_entity.type
_entity.pdbx_description
1 polymer ?
#
loop_
_entity_poly.entity_id
_entity_poly.type
_entity_poly.pdbx_seq_one_letter_code
_entity_poly.pdbx_strand_id
1 'polypeptide(L)'
;MFAGFLGSLPLAFAVVCTFGFMGWVNIDLNIATALLSSISIGLGVDYTIHMFWRLKTELKAGADIKSAVITSLGTSGRGIVINAFSVIVGFSVLFLSAFPLIRSFALLIILSIILCLVCALILIPAICLLFKPKFLST
;
A
#
# COMPACT_ATOMS: atom_id res chain seq x y z
N MET A 1 18.17 11.61 0.35
CA MET A 1 18.34 10.23 -0.16
C MET A 1 17.81 9.16 0.80
N PHE A 2 18.21 9.14 2.09
CA PHE A 2 17.75 8.10 3.05
C PHE A 2 16.24 8.00 3.28
N ALA A 3 15.50 9.12 3.21
CA ALA A 3 14.05 9.12 3.42
C ALA A 3 13.28 8.35 2.33
N GLY A 4 13.73 8.41 1.06
CA GLY A 4 13.13 7.65 -0.04
C GLY A 4 13.38 6.15 0.10
N PHE A 5 14.56 5.77 0.60
CA PHE A 5 14.91 4.36 0.87
C PHE A 5 14.08 3.75 2.01
N LEU A 6 13.82 4.51 3.08
CA LEU A 6 12.94 4.09 4.16
C LEU A 6 11.48 3.96 3.71
N GLY A 7 11.03 4.81 2.78
CA GLY A 7 9.69 4.72 2.19
C GLY A 7 9.53 3.58 1.17
N SER A 8 10.60 3.17 0.48
CA SER A 8 10.57 2.05 -0.46
C SER A 8 10.64 0.69 0.21
N LEU A 9 11.05 0.61 1.47
CA LEU A 9 11.17 -0.64 2.23
C LEU A 9 9.81 -1.31 2.51
N PRO A 10 8.77 -0.58 2.99
CA PRO A 10 7.41 -1.10 3.08
C PRO A 10 6.84 -1.54 1.73
N LEU A 11 7.14 -0.79 0.67
CA LEU A 11 6.70 -1.09 -0.68
C LEU A 11 7.29 -2.42 -1.17
N ALA A 12 8.61 -2.56 -1.05
CA ALA A 12 9.30 -3.79 -1.40
C ALA A 12 8.76 -4.98 -0.59
N PHE A 13 8.50 -4.78 0.70
CA PHE A 13 7.90 -5.81 1.55
C PHE A 13 6.50 -6.23 1.06
N ALA A 14 5.62 -5.27 0.74
CA ALA A 14 4.28 -5.57 0.22
C ALA A 14 4.34 -6.35 -1.10
N VAL A 15 5.22 -5.95 -2.02
CA VAL A 15 5.41 -6.63 -3.32
C VAL A 15 5.94 -8.05 -3.12
N VAL A 16 6.96 -8.22 -2.28
CA VAL A 16 7.52 -9.54 -1.94
C VAL A 16 6.46 -10.43 -1.30
N CYS A 17 5.62 -9.90 -0.40
CA CYS A 17 4.52 -10.65 0.19
C CYS A 17 3.48 -11.09 -0.85
N THR A 18 3.12 -10.23 -1.80
CA THR A 18 2.18 -10.60 -2.88
C THR A 18 2.74 -11.73 -3.75
N PHE A 19 4.01 -11.63 -4.18
CA PHE A 19 4.64 -12.70 -4.97
C PHE A 19 4.87 -13.98 -4.15
N GLY A 20 5.23 -13.86 -2.87
CA GLY A 20 5.36 -14.99 -1.96
C GLY A 20 4.04 -15.74 -1.78
N PHE A 21 2.93 -15.01 -1.68
CA PHE A 21 1.60 -15.61 -1.66
C PHE A 21 1.25 -16.31 -2.97
N MET A 22 1.57 -15.72 -4.14
CA MET A 22 1.37 -16.40 -5.43
C MET A 22 2.15 -17.70 -5.54
N GLY A 23 3.41 -17.71 -5.09
CA GLY A 23 4.23 -18.91 -5.05
C GLY A 23 3.66 -19.99 -4.12
N TRP A 24 3.07 -19.58 -2.99
CA TRP A 24 2.44 -20.52 -2.06
C TRP A 24 1.16 -21.15 -2.63
N VAL A 25 0.38 -20.38 -3.40
CA VAL A 25 -0.88 -20.82 -4.03
C VAL A 25 -0.66 -21.51 -5.39
N ASN A 26 0.59 -21.70 -5.84
CA ASN A 26 0.95 -22.28 -7.15
C ASN A 26 0.26 -21.57 -8.33
N ILE A 27 0.27 -20.24 -8.33
CA ILE A 27 -0.24 -19.46 -9.46
C ILE A 27 0.89 -19.22 -10.46
N ASP A 28 0.70 -19.67 -11.69
CA ASP A 28 1.68 -19.52 -12.77
C ASP A 28 1.98 -18.04 -13.06
N LEU A 29 3.27 -17.72 -13.16
CA LEU A 29 3.73 -16.42 -13.63
C LEU A 29 3.46 -16.30 -15.13
N ASN A 30 2.58 -15.37 -15.50
CA ASN A 30 2.24 -15.06 -16.88
C ASN A 30 2.15 -13.54 -17.07
N ILE A 31 1.88 -13.06 -18.29
CA ILE A 31 1.74 -11.65 -18.63
C ILE A 31 0.74 -10.94 -17.69
N ALA A 32 -0.35 -11.59 -17.33
CA ALA A 32 -1.32 -11.05 -16.37
C ALA A 32 -0.70 -10.79 -14.98
N THR A 33 0.13 -11.70 -14.46
CA THR A 33 0.76 -11.54 -13.15
C THR A 33 1.91 -10.53 -13.18
N ALA A 34 2.53 -10.32 -14.34
CA ALA A 34 3.45 -9.21 -14.52
C ALA A 34 2.72 -7.86 -14.49
N LEU A 35 1.56 -7.74 -15.15
CA LEU A 35 0.72 -6.55 -15.08
C LEU A 35 0.24 -6.26 -13.65
N LEU A 36 -0.13 -7.31 -12.90
CA LEU A 36 -0.46 -7.22 -11.48
C LEU A 36 0.65 -6.49 -10.72
N SER A 37 1.90 -6.94 -10.86
CA SER A 37 3.01 -6.36 -10.10
C SER A 37 3.22 -4.87 -10.37
N SER A 38 3.01 -4.43 -11.60
CA SER A 38 3.07 -3.00 -11.97
C SER A 38 1.98 -2.20 -11.25
N ILE A 39 0.75 -2.72 -11.23
CA ILE A 39 -0.39 -2.10 -10.53
C ILE A 39 -0.12 -2.06 -9.02
N SER A 40 0.32 -3.18 -8.44
CA SER A 40 0.64 -3.30 -7.01
C SER A 40 1.69 -2.29 -6.58
N ILE A 41 2.75 -2.12 -7.38
CA ILE A 41 3.79 -1.11 -7.13
C ILE A 41 3.19 0.29 -7.20
N GLY A 42 2.41 0.61 -8.23
CA GLY A 42 1.77 1.92 -8.38
C GLY A 42 0.89 2.29 -7.18
N LEU A 43 0.03 1.38 -6.75
CA LEU A 43 -0.86 1.59 -5.60
C LEU A 43 -0.10 1.67 -4.28
N GLY A 44 0.89 0.79 -4.09
CA GLY A 44 1.72 0.84 -2.89
C GLY A 44 2.49 2.15 -2.76
N VAL A 45 3.02 2.69 -3.87
CA VAL A 45 3.70 3.99 -3.89
C VAL A 45 2.74 5.11 -3.56
N ASP A 46 1.55 5.13 -4.17
CA ASP A 46 0.53 6.17 -3.93
C ASP A 46 0.11 6.24 -2.45
N TYR A 47 -0.23 5.08 -1.86
CA TYR A 47 -0.65 5.02 -0.45
C TYR A 47 0.48 5.41 0.49
N THR A 48 1.72 5.03 0.15
CA THR A 48 2.91 5.40 0.91
C THR A 48 3.14 6.89 0.91
N ILE A 49 3.09 7.52 -0.27
CA ILE A 49 3.28 8.97 -0.43
C ILE A 49 2.20 9.73 0.35
N HIS A 50 0.93 9.34 0.21
CA HIS A 50 -0.18 9.99 0.92
C HIS A 50 -0.01 9.93 2.45
N MET A 51 0.35 8.77 3.00
CA MET A 51 0.61 8.63 4.45
C MET A 51 1.82 9.44 4.90
N PHE A 52 2.94 9.36 4.17
CA PHE A 52 4.16 10.09 4.52
C PHE A 52 3.96 11.60 4.47
N TRP A 53 3.27 12.10 3.45
CA TRP A 53 3.03 13.52 3.30
C TRP A 53 2.18 14.06 4.45
N ARG A 54 1.12 13.33 4.84
CA ARG A 54 0.28 13.73 5.98
C ARG A 54 1.04 13.69 7.30
N LEU A 55 1.79 12.62 7.56
CA LEU A 55 2.65 12.50 8.74
C LEU A 55 3.64 13.65 8.84
N LYS A 56 4.28 14.01 7.72
CA LYS A 56 5.21 15.13 7.66
C LYS A 56 4.52 16.46 7.95
N THR A 57 3.32 16.69 7.41
CA THR A 57 2.56 17.92 7.65
C THR A 57 2.19 18.06 9.13
N GLU A 58 1.71 16.99 9.77
CA GLU A 58 1.37 17.01 11.21
C GLU A 58 2.62 17.23 12.09
N LEU A 59 3.75 16.62 11.73
CA LEU A 59 5.01 16.81 12.46
C LEU A 59 5.59 18.23 12.29
N LYS A 60 5.45 18.82 11.10
CA LYS A 60 5.81 20.23 10.88
C LYS A 60 4.89 21.21 11.58
N ALA A 61 3.64 20.84 11.84
CA ALA A 61 2.72 21.60 12.66
C ALA A 61 3.05 21.53 14.17
N GLY A 62 4.10 20.80 14.56
CA GLY A 62 4.56 20.70 15.95
C GLY A 62 3.90 19.59 16.76
N ALA A 63 3.13 18.70 16.13
CA ALA A 63 2.53 17.57 16.83
C ALA A 63 3.58 16.54 17.26
N ASP A 64 3.37 15.88 18.41
CA ASP A 64 4.16 14.71 18.78
C ASP A 64 3.94 13.57 17.77
N ILE A 65 4.94 12.71 17.57
CA ILE A 65 4.92 11.61 16.59
C ILE A 65 3.71 10.70 16.81
N LYS A 66 3.32 10.43 18.06
CA LYS A 66 2.12 9.62 18.34
C LYS A 66 0.84 10.32 17.87
N SER A 67 0.68 11.59 18.19
CA SER A 67 -0.47 12.39 17.77
C SER A 67 -0.53 12.53 16.25
N ALA A 68 0.61 12.78 15.61
CA ALA A 68 0.72 12.87 14.16
C ALA A 68 0.29 11.59 13.44
N VAL A 69 0.67 10.41 13.97
CA VAL A 69 0.22 9.10 13.47
C VAL A 69 -1.29 8.95 13.60
N ILE A 70 -1.86 9.24 14.78
CA ILE A 70 -3.29 9.09 15.03
C ILE A 70 -4.09 10.02 14.11
N THR A 71 -3.71 11.29 14.00
CA THR A 71 -4.38 12.25 13.11
C THR A 71 -4.23 11.86 11.64
N SER A 72 -3.04 11.37 11.23
CA SER A 72 -2.81 10.93 9.85
C SER A 72 -3.66 9.72 9.48
N LEU A 73 -3.81 8.75 10.38
CA LEU A 73 -4.71 7.61 10.21
C LEU A 73 -6.18 8.05 10.14
N GLY A 74 -6.58 8.99 11.00
CA GLY A 74 -7.95 9.53 11.02
C GLY A 74 -8.31 10.41 9.83
N THR A 75 -7.33 10.94 9.09
CA THR A 75 -7.55 11.84 7.95
C THR A 75 -7.18 11.17 6.63
N SER A 76 -5.89 11.14 6.28
CA SER A 76 -5.39 10.52 5.06
C SER A 76 -5.60 9.01 5.05
N GLY A 77 -5.50 8.33 6.20
CA GLY A 77 -5.77 6.90 6.29
C GLY A 77 -7.19 6.55 5.87
N ARG A 78 -8.20 7.33 6.29
CA ARG A 78 -9.59 7.16 5.83
C ARG A 78 -9.72 7.38 4.32
N GLY A 79 -9.05 8.40 3.77
CA GLY A 79 -9.03 8.65 2.32
C GLY A 79 -8.45 7.48 1.53
N ILE A 80 -7.35 6.90 2.01
CA ILE A 80 -6.70 5.74 1.39
C ILE A 80 -7.62 4.50 1.43
N VAL A 81 -8.32 4.25 2.54
CA VAL A 81 -9.29 3.15 2.64
C VAL A 81 -10.43 3.31 1.64
N ILE A 82 -10.98 4.52 1.51
CA ILE A 82 -12.06 4.80 0.55
C ILE A 82 -11.55 4.57 -0.87
N ASN A 83 -10.35 5.08 -1.20
CA ASN A 83 -9.75 4.88 -2.52
C ASN A 83 -9.54 3.38 -2.82
N ALA A 84 -8.93 2.64 -1.90
CA ALA A 84 -8.72 1.20 -2.03
C ALA A 84 -10.06 0.46 -2.24
N PHE A 85 -11.10 0.83 -1.49
CA PHE A 85 -12.42 0.23 -1.64
C PHE A 85 -13.03 0.53 -3.03
N SER A 86 -12.95 1.77 -3.51
CA SER A 86 -13.41 2.13 -4.86
C SER A 86 -12.69 1.33 -5.94
N VAL A 87 -11.39 1.13 -5.81
CA VAL A 87 -10.58 0.35 -6.76
C VAL A 87 -10.94 -1.14 -6.69
N ILE A 88 -11.14 -1.70 -5.50
CA ILE A 88 -11.61 -3.08 -5.32
C ILE A 88 -12.97 -3.29 -5.99
N VAL A 89 -13.92 -2.36 -5.80
CA VAL A 89 -15.24 -2.42 -6.44
C VAL A 89 -15.11 -2.36 -7.97
N GLY A 90 -14.25 -1.49 -8.49
CA GLY A 90 -13.98 -1.40 -9.92
C GLY A 90 -13.42 -2.71 -10.51
N PHE A 91 -12.43 -3.30 -9.85
CA PHE A 91 -11.86 -4.59 -10.28
C PHE A 91 -12.79 -5.78 -10.03
N SER A 92 -13.75 -5.67 -9.10
CA SER A 92 -14.73 -6.74 -8.85
C SER A 92 -15.63 -6.98 -10.07
N VAL A 93 -15.80 -6.00 -10.96
CA VAL A 93 -16.54 -6.19 -12.22
C VAL A 93 -15.90 -7.26 -13.10
N LEU A 94 -14.57 -7.46 -13.02
CA LEU A 94 -13.87 -8.50 -13.78
C LEU A 94 -14.33 -9.92 -13.43
N PHE A 95 -14.95 -10.14 -12.28
CA PHE A 95 -15.53 -11.44 -11.91
C PHE A 95 -16.66 -11.88 -12.84
N LEU A 96 -17.35 -10.92 -13.47
CA LEU A 96 -18.41 -11.19 -14.44
C LEU A 96 -17.87 -11.76 -15.76
N SER A 97 -16.56 -11.73 -15.98
CA SER A 97 -15.95 -12.26 -17.19
C SER A 97 -16.16 -13.77 -17.34
N ALA A 98 -16.31 -14.24 -18.57
CA ALA A 98 -16.43 -15.67 -18.91
C ALA A 98 -15.07 -16.40 -18.87
N PHE A 99 -13.96 -15.67 -18.91
CA PHE A 99 -12.62 -16.26 -18.96
C PHE A 99 -12.06 -16.49 -17.54
N PRO A 100 -11.72 -17.75 -17.16
CA PRO A 100 -11.18 -18.06 -15.83
C PRO A 100 -9.92 -17.26 -15.50
N LEU A 101 -9.06 -17.03 -16.49
CA LEU A 101 -7.83 -16.25 -16.34
C LEU A 101 -8.11 -14.83 -15.81
N ILE A 102 -9.18 -14.18 -16.29
CA ILE A 102 -9.55 -12.82 -15.91
C ILE A 102 -10.09 -12.79 -14.46
N ARG A 103 -10.81 -13.84 -14.03
CA ARG A 103 -11.30 -13.96 -12.65
C ARG A 103 -10.17 -14.16 -11.64
N SER A 104 -9.24 -15.06 -11.94
CA SER A 104 -8.05 -15.27 -11.10
C SER A 104 -7.20 -14.01 -11.02
N PHE A 105 -7.08 -13.27 -12.12
CA PHE A 105 -6.41 -11.98 -12.14
C PHE A 105 -7.08 -10.94 -11.25
N ALA A 106 -8.41 -10.86 -11.26
CA ALA A 106 -9.17 -9.96 -10.38
C ALA A 106 -8.94 -10.27 -8.89
N LEU A 107 -8.92 -11.54 -8.51
CA LEU A 107 -8.61 -11.98 -7.13
C LEU A 107 -7.25 -11.49 -6.68
N LEU A 108 -6.23 -11.66 -7.53
CA LEU A 108 -4.87 -11.26 -7.23
C LEU A 108 -4.74 -9.76 -7.04
N ILE A 109 -5.38 -8.96 -7.89
CA ILE A 109 -5.36 -7.49 -7.77
C ILE A 109 -5.98 -7.09 -6.44
N ILE A 110 -7.18 -7.60 -6.13
CA ILE A 110 -7.89 -7.27 -4.90
C ILE A 110 -7.06 -7.65 -3.67
N LEU A 111 -6.46 -8.85 -3.67
CA LEU A 111 -5.57 -9.29 -2.61
C LEU A 111 -4.37 -8.36 -2.45
N SER A 112 -3.73 -7.97 -3.56
CA SER A 112 -2.59 -7.08 -3.50
C SER A 112 -2.97 -5.69 -3.00
N ILE A 113 -4.15 -5.17 -3.36
CA ILE A 113 -4.64 -3.88 -2.85
C ILE A 113 -4.79 -3.95 -1.34
N ILE A 114 -5.39 -5.02 -0.83
CA ILE A 114 -5.57 -5.23 0.61
C ILE A 114 -4.21 -5.30 1.31
N LEU A 115 -3.24 -6.05 0.77
CA LEU A 115 -1.89 -6.13 1.32
C LEU A 115 -1.18 -4.76 1.33
N CYS A 116 -1.26 -4.01 0.22
CA CYS A 116 -0.71 -2.66 0.12
C CYS A 116 -1.37 -1.70 1.12
N LEU A 117 -2.70 -1.77 1.28
CA LEU A 117 -3.46 -0.97 2.24
C LEU A 117 -3.01 -1.26 3.68
N VAL A 118 -2.91 -2.54 4.04
CA VAL A 118 -2.45 -2.97 5.36
C VAL A 118 -1.01 -2.52 5.61
N CYS A 119 -0.11 -2.68 4.64
CA CYS A 119 1.26 -2.21 4.75
C CYS A 119 1.33 -0.68 4.91
N ALA A 120 0.53 0.06 4.14
CA ALA A 120 0.52 1.52 4.22
C ALA A 120 -0.03 2.06 5.54
N LEU A 121 -1.08 1.43 6.08
CA LEU A 121 -1.74 1.89 7.31
C LEU A 121 -1.10 1.36 8.59
N ILE A 122 -0.37 0.24 8.54
CA ILE A 122 0.25 -0.36 9.73
C ILE A 122 1.77 -0.22 9.69
N LEU A 123 2.40 -0.67 8.61
CA LEU A 123 3.86 -0.78 8.52
C LEU A 123 4.52 0.61 8.47
N ILE A 124 3.96 1.55 7.70
CA ILE A 124 4.49 2.92 7.60
C ILE A 124 4.46 3.64 8.95
N PRO A 125 3.32 3.77 9.67
CA PRO A 125 3.32 4.44 10.96
C PRO A 125 4.16 3.70 12.00
N ALA A 126 4.21 2.36 11.97
CA ALA A 126 5.08 1.58 12.85
C ALA A 126 6.57 1.91 12.64
N ILE A 127 7.02 1.95 11.38
CA ILE A 127 8.40 2.32 11.03
C ILE A 127 8.70 3.76 11.43
N CYS A 128 7.77 4.70 11.20
CA CYS A 128 7.92 6.10 11.63
C CYS A 128 8.01 6.25 13.15
N LEU A 129 7.25 5.46 13.92
CA LEU A 129 7.31 5.44 15.39
C LEU A 129 8.63 4.88 15.92
N LEU A 130 9.15 3.81 15.28
CA LEU A 130 10.35 3.11 15.74
C LEU A 130 11.64 3.85 15.36
N PHE A 131 11.74 4.36 14.13
CA PHE A 131 12.95 5.00 13.64
C PHE A 131 13.01 6.51 13.87
N LYS A 132 11.88 7.16 14.22
CA LYS A 132 11.75 8.62 14.37
C LYS A 132 12.63 9.39 13.36
N PRO A 133 12.44 9.19 12.05
CA PRO A 133 13.41 9.67 11.09
C PRO A 133 13.53 11.21 11.17
N LYS A 134 14.76 11.70 11.41
CA LYS A 134 15.10 13.14 11.54
C LYS A 134 14.63 14.03 10.38
N PHE A 135 14.23 13.45 9.24
CA PHE A 135 13.64 14.15 8.10
C PHE A 135 12.24 14.72 8.36
N LEU A 136 11.51 14.20 9.34
CA LEU A 136 10.18 14.73 9.68
C LEU A 136 10.26 16.06 10.46
N SER A 137 11.42 16.39 11.04
CA SER A 137 11.65 17.63 11.81
C SER A 137 12.47 18.69 11.07
N THR A 138 12.65 18.57 9.74
CA THR A 138 13.30 19.59 8.87
C THR A 138 12.34 20.04 7.77
#